data_AF-A0A0B1P372-F1
#
_entry.id   AF-A0A0B1P372-F1
#
_cell.length_a   1.000
_cell.length_b   1.000
_cell.length_c   1.000
_cell.angle_alpha   90.00
_cell.angle_beta   90.00
_cell.angle_gamma   90.00
#
_symmetry.space_group_name_H-M   'P 1'
#
loop_
_entity.id
_entity.type
_entity.pdbx_description
1 polymer ?
#
loop_
_entity_poly.entity_id
_entity_poly.type
_entity_poly.pdbx_seq_one_letter_code
_entity_poly.pdbx_strand_id
1 'polypeptide(L)'
;MQHTGLANKSPVQRTIEKTSQSIKRQQHQRNTNIGSLSKEKDREEWSGICCGEESITRQKELGRIAAFQEWKDSWPHRHHNVNLRRRATADPVEWKAANIYTDKEGKKRMNLRGTPFSNHRNLKRAQSSVAIQIRSEHIGLKSYLYRRRVPGVDSPQCQCGYLSENVKHAIMACPLRAKGRAEVWRRAKNRSFEAMMNNPEDKARITQWILDQGWLEQCRLAGEVEELIKKRRVRRTRD
;
A
#
# COMPACT_ATOMS: atom_id res chain seq x y z
N MET A 1 44.23 -5.84 -39.49
CA MET A 1 44.77 -6.42 -38.24
C MET A 1 43.63 -7.02 -37.45
N GLN A 2 43.63 -8.34 -37.28
CA GLN A 2 42.65 -9.09 -36.51
C GLN A 2 42.99 -8.98 -35.03
N HIS A 3 42.08 -8.50 -34.19
CA HIS A 3 42.20 -8.65 -32.74
C HIS A 3 41.45 -9.91 -32.30
N THR A 4 42.19 -11.02 -32.21
CA THR A 4 41.81 -12.22 -31.49
C THR A 4 42.01 -11.99 -29.99
N GLY A 5 40.96 -11.56 -29.28
CA GLY A 5 40.96 -11.32 -27.84
C GLY A 5 40.26 -12.42 -27.05
N LEU A 6 40.97 -13.53 -26.82
CA LEU A 6 40.93 -14.39 -25.61
C LEU A 6 39.59 -14.58 -24.88
N ALA A 7 38.78 -15.52 -25.37
CA ALA A 7 37.76 -16.18 -24.57
C ALA A 7 38.40 -17.29 -23.70
N ASN A 8 38.91 -16.93 -22.52
CA ASN A 8 39.16 -17.93 -21.47
C ASN A 8 38.98 -17.28 -20.08
N LYS A 9 37.80 -17.50 -19.49
CA LYS A 9 37.52 -17.10 -18.10
C LYS A 9 38.58 -17.72 -17.19
N SER A 10 39.32 -16.86 -16.48
CA SER A 10 40.35 -17.25 -15.52
C SER A 10 39.79 -18.28 -14.51
N PRO A 11 40.60 -19.24 -14.04
CA PRO A 11 40.18 -20.20 -13.01
C PRO A 11 39.51 -19.52 -11.80
N VAL A 12 39.98 -18.34 -11.43
CA VAL A 12 39.42 -17.52 -10.34
C VAL A 12 37.99 -17.06 -10.64
N GLN A 13 37.70 -16.61 -11.88
CA GLN A 13 36.34 -16.20 -12.28
C GLN A 13 35.36 -17.38 -12.27
N ARG A 14 35.81 -18.57 -12.71
CA ARG A 14 34.95 -19.77 -12.68
C ARG A 14 34.63 -20.20 -11.24
N THR A 15 35.59 -20.06 -10.32
CA THR A 15 35.38 -20.34 -8.90
C THR A 15 34.38 -19.36 -8.28
N ILE A 16 34.51 -18.05 -8.58
CA ILE A 16 33.58 -17.00 -8.11
C ILE A 16 32.16 -17.21 -8.66
N GLU A 17 32.02 -17.61 -9.94
CA GLU A 17 30.72 -17.91 -10.54
C GLU A 17 30.05 -19.12 -9.87
N LYS A 18 30.81 -20.19 -9.59
CA LYS A 18 30.31 -21.40 -8.93
C LYS A 18 29.88 -21.14 -7.48
N THR A 19 30.67 -20.41 -6.69
CA THR A 19 30.30 -20.05 -5.31
C THR A 19 29.08 -19.13 -5.30
N SER A 20 29.01 -18.15 -6.20
CA SER A 20 27.84 -17.27 -6.34
C SER A 20 26.56 -18.03 -6.69
N GLN A 21 26.64 -19.04 -7.57
CA GLN A 21 25.50 -19.90 -7.91
C GLN A 21 25.10 -20.81 -6.75
N SER A 22 26.07 -21.35 -5.99
CA SER A 22 25.79 -22.17 -4.81
C SER A 22 25.10 -21.36 -3.71
N ILE A 23 25.56 -20.13 -3.45
CA ILE A 23 24.95 -19.20 -2.49
C ILE A 23 23.51 -18.86 -2.91
N LYS A 24 23.28 -18.56 -4.19
CA LYS A 24 21.93 -18.29 -4.70
C LYS A 24 21.00 -19.50 -4.55
N ARG A 25 21.49 -20.71 -4.80
CA ARG A 25 20.72 -21.97 -4.62
C ARG A 25 20.39 -22.23 -3.15
N GLN A 26 21.36 -22.06 -2.25
CA GLN A 26 21.15 -22.22 -0.81
C GLN A 26 20.19 -21.17 -0.23
N GLN A 27 20.28 -19.91 -0.69
CA GLN A 27 19.33 -18.86 -0.32
C GLN A 27 17.93 -19.15 -0.86
N HIS A 28 17.81 -19.65 -2.09
CA HIS A 28 16.52 -20.05 -2.66
C HIS A 28 15.91 -21.21 -1.86
N GLN A 29 16.69 -22.25 -1.56
CA GLN A 29 16.24 -23.40 -0.76
C GLN A 29 15.84 -23.03 0.68
N ARG A 30 16.61 -22.15 1.34
CA ARG A 30 16.23 -21.61 2.66
C ARG A 30 14.94 -20.80 2.58
N ASN A 31 14.78 -19.94 1.56
CA ASN A 31 13.57 -19.14 1.38
C ASN A 31 12.35 -19.99 1.03
N THR A 32 12.50 -21.09 0.26
CA THR A 32 11.41 -22.01 -0.03
C THR A 32 11.00 -22.82 1.20
N ASN A 33 11.94 -23.29 2.02
CA ASN A 33 11.64 -24.06 3.23
C ASN A 33 11.03 -23.20 4.35
N ILE A 34 11.55 -21.98 4.56
CA ILE A 34 10.95 -21.02 5.50
C ILE A 34 9.56 -20.62 5.01
N GLY A 35 9.41 -20.42 3.70
CA GLY A 35 8.14 -20.08 3.07
C GLY A 35 7.11 -21.20 3.08
N SER A 36 7.51 -22.48 3.07
CA SER A 36 6.58 -23.62 3.15
C SER A 36 6.13 -23.87 4.58
N LEU A 37 7.06 -23.87 5.54
CA LEU A 37 6.76 -24.08 6.96
C LEU A 37 5.89 -22.96 7.54
N SER A 38 6.15 -21.71 7.17
CA SER A 38 5.28 -20.58 7.54
C SER A 38 3.88 -20.76 7.00
N LYS A 39 3.73 -21.16 5.73
CA LYS A 39 2.41 -21.33 5.09
C LYS A 39 1.61 -22.49 5.67
N GLU A 40 2.27 -23.54 6.16
CA GLU A 40 1.62 -24.73 6.71
C GLU A 40 1.09 -24.43 8.12
N LYS A 41 1.89 -23.77 8.95
CA LYS A 41 1.48 -23.24 10.25
C LYS A 41 0.34 -22.21 10.10
N ASP A 42 0.45 -21.30 9.13
CA ASP A 42 -0.63 -20.37 8.81
C ASP A 42 -1.90 -21.15 8.40
N ARG A 43 -1.81 -22.19 7.57
CA ARG A 43 -3.00 -22.98 7.19
C ARG A 43 -3.68 -23.65 8.38
N GLU A 44 -2.91 -24.23 9.30
CA GLU A 44 -3.46 -24.89 10.49
C GLU A 44 -4.15 -23.89 11.42
N GLU A 45 -3.51 -22.76 11.67
CA GLU A 45 -4.08 -21.66 12.46
C GLU A 45 -5.38 -21.12 11.84
N TRP A 46 -5.37 -20.89 10.53
CA TRP A 46 -6.54 -20.45 9.79
C TRP A 46 -7.67 -21.50 9.77
N SER A 47 -7.32 -22.79 9.71
CA SER A 47 -8.26 -23.91 9.80
C SER A 47 -8.95 -23.94 11.16
N GLY A 48 -8.20 -23.73 12.26
CA GLY A 48 -8.75 -23.63 13.61
C GLY A 48 -9.71 -22.44 13.78
N ILE A 49 -9.36 -21.27 13.25
CA ILE A 49 -10.21 -20.06 13.30
C ILE A 49 -11.54 -20.25 12.57
N CYS A 50 -11.54 -21.03 11.49
CA CYS A 50 -12.69 -21.24 10.63
C CYS A 50 -13.42 -22.58 10.89
N CYS A 51 -13.00 -23.33 11.92
CA CYS A 51 -13.50 -24.67 12.17
C CYS A 51 -15.03 -24.69 12.37
N GLY A 52 -15.72 -25.57 11.64
CA GLY A 52 -17.18 -25.72 11.70
C GLY A 52 -17.98 -24.66 10.94
N GLU A 53 -17.33 -23.70 10.26
CA GLU A 53 -18.01 -22.69 9.45
C GLU A 53 -17.94 -23.03 7.97
N GLU A 54 -19.07 -23.38 7.36
CA GLU A 54 -19.15 -23.75 5.94
C GLU A 54 -19.25 -22.52 5.01
N SER A 55 -19.68 -21.37 5.53
CA SER A 55 -19.83 -20.17 4.71
C SER A 55 -18.49 -19.49 4.46
N ILE A 56 -18.06 -19.50 3.20
CA ILE A 56 -16.85 -18.77 2.73
C ILE A 56 -16.85 -17.30 3.17
N THR A 57 -18.02 -16.64 3.14
CA THR A 57 -18.16 -15.25 3.57
C THR A 57 -17.84 -15.10 5.05
N ARG A 58 -18.29 -16.05 5.85
CA ARG A 58 -18.12 -16.05 7.30
C ARG A 58 -16.71 -16.46 7.71
N GLN A 59 -16.10 -17.44 7.05
CA GLN A 59 -14.68 -17.76 7.19
C GLN A 59 -13.79 -16.52 6.96
N LYS A 60 -14.07 -15.74 5.90
CA LYS A 60 -13.36 -14.48 5.63
C LYS A 60 -13.57 -13.43 6.72
N GLU A 61 -14.75 -13.37 7.32
CA GLU A 61 -15.03 -12.45 8.42
C GLU A 61 -14.28 -12.86 9.70
N LEU A 62 -14.30 -14.15 10.05
CA LEU A 62 -13.58 -14.71 11.18
C LEU A 62 -12.07 -14.48 11.05
N GLY A 63 -11.50 -14.76 9.89
CA GLY A 63 -10.08 -14.51 9.64
C GLY A 63 -9.69 -13.02 9.75
N ARG A 64 -10.57 -12.11 9.33
CA ARG A 64 -10.34 -10.66 9.53
C ARG A 64 -10.39 -10.26 11.01
N ILE A 65 -11.33 -10.82 11.76
CA ILE A 65 -11.47 -10.59 13.20
C ILE A 65 -10.21 -11.10 13.92
N ALA A 66 -9.80 -12.34 13.64
CA ALA A 66 -8.63 -12.97 14.24
C ALA A 66 -7.35 -12.18 13.94
N ALA A 67 -7.10 -11.83 12.67
CA ALA A 67 -5.94 -11.02 12.30
C ALA A 67 -5.93 -9.63 12.98
N PHE A 68 -7.11 -9.02 13.16
CA PHE A 68 -7.20 -7.75 13.88
C PHE A 68 -6.92 -7.92 15.38
N GLN A 69 -7.41 -9.00 16.00
CA GLN A 69 -7.15 -9.32 17.40
C GLN A 69 -5.67 -9.62 17.64
N GLU A 70 -5.06 -10.46 16.81
CA GLU A 70 -3.62 -10.76 16.86
C GLU A 70 -2.77 -9.48 16.70
N TRP A 71 -3.13 -8.60 15.75
CA TRP A 71 -2.48 -7.30 15.62
C TRP A 71 -2.63 -6.45 16.88
N LYS A 72 -3.84 -6.37 17.44
CA LYS A 72 -4.14 -5.61 18.65
C LYS A 72 -3.36 -6.14 19.86
N ASP A 73 -3.26 -7.45 20.00
CA ASP A 73 -2.62 -8.12 21.15
C ASP A 73 -1.09 -8.11 21.03
N SER A 74 -0.55 -8.16 19.82
CA SER A 74 0.89 -8.05 19.57
C SER A 74 1.41 -6.61 19.57
N TRP A 75 0.53 -5.61 19.44
CA TRP A 75 0.91 -4.19 19.43
C TRP A 75 1.61 -3.72 20.71
N PRO A 76 1.11 -3.98 21.93
CA PRO A 76 1.80 -3.64 23.18
C PRO A 76 3.20 -4.25 23.27
N HIS A 77 3.36 -5.53 22.88
CA HIS A 77 4.64 -6.24 22.96
C HIS A 77 5.72 -5.66 22.04
N ARG A 78 5.33 -5.12 20.87
CA ARG A 78 6.27 -4.54 19.90
C ARG A 78 6.57 -3.06 20.13
N HIS A 79 5.74 -2.35 20.90
CA HIS A 79 5.82 -0.90 21.09
C HIS A 79 6.09 -0.45 22.53
N HIS A 80 6.62 -1.32 23.41
CA HIS A 80 7.28 -0.96 24.68
C HIS A 80 8.57 -0.14 24.44
N ASN A 81 8.47 1.03 23.82
CA ASN A 81 9.52 2.04 23.86
C ASN A 81 9.15 3.06 24.94
N VAL A 82 9.89 2.95 26.04
CA VAL A 82 9.63 3.50 27.39
C VAL A 82 9.64 5.04 27.48
N ASN A 83 9.74 5.77 26.38
CA ASN A 83 10.08 7.20 26.40
C ASN A 83 9.15 8.14 25.61
N LEU A 84 8.02 7.67 25.06
CA LEU A 84 7.04 8.58 24.46
C LEU A 84 6.00 8.98 25.50
N ARG A 85 6.07 10.24 25.98
CA ARG A 85 5.06 10.88 26.85
C ARG A 85 3.64 10.96 26.24
N ARG A 86 3.44 10.45 25.02
CA ARG A 86 2.16 10.38 24.30
C ARG A 86 2.03 8.98 23.67
N ARG A 87 0.87 8.33 23.85
CA ARG A 87 0.51 7.11 23.11
C ARG A 87 0.60 7.38 21.61
N ALA A 88 1.11 6.42 20.84
CA ALA A 88 1.19 6.55 19.39
C ALA A 88 -0.21 6.70 18.79
N THR A 89 -0.37 7.48 17.72
CA THR A 89 -1.67 7.71 17.05
C THR A 89 -2.33 6.41 16.53
N ALA A 90 -1.55 5.34 16.37
CA ALA A 90 -2.01 4.02 15.95
C ALA A 90 -2.21 3.03 17.11
N ASP A 91 -2.10 3.48 18.37
CA ASP A 91 -2.40 2.68 19.55
C ASP A 91 -3.82 2.09 19.45
N PRO A 92 -4.03 0.77 19.58
CA PRO A 92 -5.33 0.14 19.43
C PRO A 92 -6.40 0.70 20.38
N VAL A 93 -6.01 1.23 21.55
CA VAL A 93 -6.91 1.83 22.54
C VAL A 93 -7.40 3.20 22.07
N GLU A 94 -6.51 4.01 21.51
CA GLU A 94 -6.81 5.38 21.05
C GLU A 94 -7.41 5.39 19.63
N TRP A 95 -6.85 4.59 18.73
CA TRP A 95 -7.12 4.64 17.28
C TRP A 95 -8.46 4.00 16.90
N LYS A 96 -9.00 3.10 17.74
CA LYS A 96 -10.30 2.41 17.55
C LYS A 96 -10.51 1.96 16.08
N ALA A 97 -9.54 1.23 15.55
CA ALA A 97 -9.46 0.89 14.12
C ALA A 97 -10.65 0.07 13.60
N ALA A 98 -11.23 -0.78 14.44
CA ALA A 98 -12.43 -1.56 14.15
C ALA A 98 -13.28 -1.70 15.41
N ASN A 99 -14.60 -1.76 15.26
CA ASN A 99 -15.49 -2.14 16.34
C ASN A 99 -15.86 -3.62 16.17
N ILE A 100 -15.53 -4.43 17.17
CA ILE A 100 -15.95 -5.82 17.25
C ILE A 100 -17.11 -5.90 18.23
N TYR A 101 -18.21 -6.53 17.81
CA TYR A 101 -19.42 -6.68 18.60
C TYR A 101 -20.05 -8.04 18.32
N THR A 102 -20.90 -8.51 19.22
CA THR A 102 -21.68 -9.73 19.02
C THR A 102 -23.06 -9.35 18.49
N ASP A 103 -23.52 -10.00 17.43
CA ASP A 103 -24.87 -9.80 16.91
C ASP A 103 -25.95 -10.52 17.75
N LYS A 104 -27.21 -10.38 17.35
CA LYS A 104 -28.35 -10.97 18.07
C LYS A 104 -28.31 -12.50 18.06
N GLU A 105 -27.63 -13.06 17.07
CA GLU A 105 -27.43 -14.49 16.86
C GLU A 105 -26.18 -15.03 17.60
N GLY A 106 -25.54 -14.21 18.44
CA GLY A 106 -24.37 -14.62 19.23
C GLY A 106 -23.06 -14.64 18.42
N LYS A 107 -23.06 -14.15 17.18
CA LYS A 107 -21.89 -14.20 16.28
C LYS A 107 -21.07 -12.93 16.40
N LYS A 108 -19.75 -13.07 16.56
CA LYS A 108 -18.81 -11.93 16.51
C LYS A 108 -18.79 -11.30 15.11
N ARG A 109 -18.91 -9.99 15.04
CA ARG A 109 -18.90 -9.17 13.83
C ARG A 109 -17.88 -8.06 13.95
N MET A 110 -17.33 -7.65 12.81
CA MET A 110 -16.43 -6.49 12.74
C MET A 110 -17.04 -5.41 11.87
N ASN A 111 -17.16 -4.20 12.40
CA ASN A 111 -17.53 -3.02 11.64
C ASN A 111 -16.38 -2.00 11.60
N LEU A 112 -16.27 -1.29 10.48
CA LEU A 112 -15.30 -0.21 10.26
C LEU A 112 -15.99 1.16 10.20
N ARG A 113 -17.28 1.23 10.51
CA ARG A 113 -18.03 2.51 10.46
C ARG A 113 -17.61 3.37 11.65
N GLY A 114 -17.43 4.66 11.41
CA GLY A 114 -16.96 5.60 12.42
C GLY A 114 -15.49 5.43 12.83
N THR A 115 -14.77 4.46 12.25
CA THR A 115 -13.35 4.26 12.52
C THR A 115 -12.49 4.95 11.46
N PRO A 116 -11.20 5.20 11.73
CA PRO A 116 -10.28 5.76 10.73
C PRO A 116 -10.21 4.94 9.43
N PHE A 117 -10.46 3.62 9.48
CA PHE A 117 -10.54 2.76 8.30
C PHE A 117 -11.71 3.09 7.37
N SER A 118 -12.78 3.73 7.87
CA SER A 118 -13.89 4.19 7.03
C SER A 118 -13.43 5.11 5.89
N ASN A 119 -12.34 5.85 6.09
CA ASN A 119 -11.72 6.70 5.07
C ASN A 119 -11.14 5.94 3.88
N HIS A 120 -10.89 4.64 4.04
CA HIS A 120 -10.37 3.74 3.02
C HIS A 120 -11.42 2.77 2.50
N ARG A 121 -12.65 2.87 3.01
CA ARG A 121 -13.76 2.03 2.58
C ARG A 121 -14.00 2.27 1.09
N ASN A 122 -14.02 1.20 0.32
CA ASN A 122 -14.20 1.19 -1.14
C ASN A 122 -13.03 1.76 -1.96
N LEU A 123 -11.88 2.06 -1.34
CA LEU A 123 -10.66 2.33 -2.10
C LEU A 123 -9.95 1.01 -2.43
N LYS A 124 -9.39 0.93 -3.63
CA LYS A 124 -8.43 -0.12 -3.96
C LYS A 124 -7.13 0.10 -3.16
N ARG A 125 -6.23 -0.90 -3.18
CA ARG A 125 -4.96 -0.85 -2.44
C ARG A 125 -4.07 0.29 -2.95
N ALA A 126 -3.95 0.48 -4.27
CA ALA A 126 -3.15 1.57 -4.82
C ALA A 126 -3.73 2.92 -4.43
N GLN A 127 -5.05 3.09 -4.59
CA GLN A 127 -5.76 4.30 -4.19
C GLN A 127 -5.58 4.63 -2.70
N SER A 128 -5.66 3.63 -1.82
CA SER A 128 -5.44 3.81 -0.38
C SER A 128 -4.02 4.27 -0.06
N SER A 129 -3.01 3.68 -0.71
CA SER A 129 -1.61 4.10 -0.55
C SER A 129 -1.40 5.54 -1.00
N VAL A 130 -1.92 5.91 -2.17
CA VAL A 130 -1.87 7.29 -2.67
C VAL A 130 -2.60 8.25 -1.73
N ALA A 131 -3.77 7.87 -1.22
CA ALA A 131 -4.53 8.69 -0.28
C ALA A 131 -3.78 8.95 1.02
N ILE A 132 -3.07 7.95 1.55
CA ILE A 132 -2.21 8.11 2.74
C ILE A 132 -1.10 9.10 2.43
N GLN A 133 -0.37 8.92 1.33
CA GLN A 133 0.73 9.81 0.92
C GLN A 133 0.27 11.26 0.71
N ILE A 134 -0.93 11.46 0.14
CA ILE A 134 -1.54 12.78 0.00
C ILE A 134 -1.83 13.41 1.36
N ARG A 135 -2.48 12.66 2.26
CA ARG A 135 -2.92 13.17 3.56
C ARG A 135 -1.76 13.45 4.52
N SER A 136 -0.68 12.67 4.44
CA SER A 136 0.54 12.89 5.22
C SER A 136 1.51 13.86 4.55
N GLU A 137 1.26 14.23 3.29
CA GLU A 137 2.22 14.90 2.40
C GLU A 137 3.57 14.16 2.26
N HIS A 138 3.64 12.89 2.63
CA HIS A 138 4.81 12.03 2.42
C HIS A 138 4.73 11.39 1.05
N ILE A 139 4.96 12.20 0.02
CA ILE A 139 4.79 11.83 -1.39
C ILE A 139 5.98 12.30 -2.21
N GLY A 140 6.24 11.66 -3.34
CA GLY A 140 7.36 11.99 -4.25
C GLY A 140 7.26 13.33 -4.99
N LEU A 141 6.75 14.39 -4.36
CA LEU A 141 6.75 15.75 -4.89
C LEU A 141 7.96 16.53 -4.36
N LYS A 142 8.46 17.51 -5.13
CA LYS A 142 9.69 18.22 -4.78
C LYS A 142 9.65 18.86 -3.40
N SER A 143 8.50 19.39 -2.96
CA SER A 143 8.39 20.00 -1.62
C SER A 143 8.74 19.02 -0.50
N TYR A 144 8.26 17.77 -0.57
CA TYR A 144 8.59 16.74 0.41
C TYR A 144 10.04 16.26 0.24
N LEU A 145 10.47 15.97 -0.99
CA LEU A 145 11.81 15.45 -1.26
C LEU A 145 12.90 16.44 -0.84
N TYR A 146 12.69 17.73 -1.09
CA TYR A 146 13.58 18.82 -0.65
C TYR A 146 13.66 18.89 0.88
N ARG A 147 12.52 18.85 1.59
CA ARG A 147 12.50 18.81 3.07
C ARG A 147 13.26 17.61 3.65
N ARG A 148 13.25 16.48 2.94
CA ARG A 148 14.00 15.26 3.32
C ARG A 148 15.45 15.25 2.83
N ARG A 149 15.92 16.29 2.14
CA ARG A 149 17.27 16.44 1.60
C ARG A 149 17.68 15.27 0.68
N VAL A 150 16.76 14.85 -0.19
CA VAL A 150 17.05 13.80 -1.19
C VAL A 150 18.11 14.32 -2.18
N PRO A 151 19.21 13.59 -2.43
CA PRO A 151 20.22 14.01 -3.39
C PRO A 151 19.63 14.27 -4.78
N GLY A 152 20.04 15.36 -5.43
CA GLY A 152 19.53 15.79 -6.73
C GLY A 152 18.21 16.57 -6.68
N VAL A 153 17.70 16.90 -5.49
CA VAL A 153 16.53 17.79 -5.31
C VAL A 153 16.97 19.03 -4.53
N ASP A 154 17.39 20.05 -5.27
CA ASP A 154 18.00 21.27 -4.68
C ASP A 154 16.98 22.39 -4.39
N SER A 155 15.72 22.22 -4.82
CA SER A 155 14.67 23.22 -4.63
C SER A 155 13.28 22.57 -4.51
N PRO A 156 12.38 23.11 -3.67
CA PRO A 156 11.00 22.65 -3.57
C PRO A 156 10.12 23.14 -4.75
N GLN A 157 10.63 24.03 -5.60
CA GLN A 157 9.86 24.70 -6.64
C GLN A 157 9.34 23.74 -7.71
N CYS A 158 8.07 23.92 -8.08
CA CYS A 158 7.47 23.21 -9.18
C CYS A 158 8.01 23.72 -10.52
N GLN A 159 8.13 22.84 -11.51
CA GLN A 159 8.52 23.21 -12.88
C GLN A 159 7.56 24.20 -13.54
N CYS A 160 6.32 24.34 -13.04
CA CYS A 160 5.38 25.35 -13.52
C CYS A 160 5.68 26.78 -13.02
N GLY A 161 6.74 26.97 -12.22
CA GLY A 161 7.10 28.25 -11.61
C GLY A 161 6.50 28.49 -10.22
N TYR A 162 5.65 27.60 -9.72
CA TYR A 162 5.10 27.72 -8.36
C TYR A 162 6.17 27.44 -7.30
N LEU A 163 6.19 28.26 -6.24
CA LEU A 163 7.27 28.29 -5.24
C LEU A 163 7.50 26.96 -4.51
N SER A 164 6.48 26.13 -4.35
CA SER A 164 6.55 24.87 -3.63
C SER A 164 5.61 23.83 -4.23
N GLU A 165 6.17 22.79 -4.84
CA GLU A 165 5.40 21.65 -5.36
C GLU A 165 4.89 20.78 -4.21
N ASN A 166 3.88 21.26 -3.51
CA ASN A 166 3.15 20.52 -2.49
C ASN A 166 1.90 19.86 -3.08
N VAL A 167 1.25 19.03 -2.27
CA VAL A 167 0.10 18.22 -2.70
C VAL A 167 -1.09 19.10 -3.12
N LYS A 168 -1.38 20.14 -2.32
CA LYS A 168 -2.47 21.09 -2.61
C LYS A 168 -2.23 21.79 -3.94
N HIS A 169 -1.02 22.27 -4.21
CA HIS A 169 -0.67 22.84 -5.50
C HIS A 169 -0.81 21.82 -6.64
N ALA A 170 -0.20 20.64 -6.51
CA ALA A 170 -0.19 19.61 -7.55
C ALA A 170 -1.61 19.18 -7.97
N ILE A 171 -2.50 19.01 -6.99
CA ILE A 171 -3.88 18.56 -7.19
C ILE A 171 -4.79 19.73 -7.62
N MET A 172 -4.67 20.89 -7.00
CA MET A 172 -5.63 21.98 -7.17
C MET A 172 -5.28 22.95 -8.30
N ALA A 173 -4.01 23.27 -8.50
CA ALA A 173 -3.61 24.45 -9.27
C ALA A 173 -2.59 24.17 -10.39
N CYS A 174 -1.70 23.19 -10.23
CA CYS A 174 -0.55 22.99 -11.10
C CYS A 174 -0.93 22.83 -12.59
N PRO A 175 -0.56 23.74 -13.50
CA PRO A 175 -0.98 23.65 -14.90
C PRO A 175 -0.42 22.41 -15.61
N LEU A 176 0.79 21.96 -15.24
CA LEU A 176 1.41 20.74 -15.77
C LEU A 176 0.61 19.47 -15.43
N ARG A 177 -0.25 19.54 -14.42
CA ARG A 177 -1.10 18.46 -13.92
C ARG A 177 -2.58 18.72 -14.21
N ALA A 178 -2.91 19.53 -15.22
CA ALA A 178 -4.30 19.93 -15.48
C ALA A 178 -5.15 18.83 -16.15
N LYS A 179 -4.52 17.95 -16.93
CA LYS A 179 -5.19 16.89 -17.69
C LYS A 179 -6.06 16.02 -16.77
N GLY A 180 -7.36 15.95 -17.03
CA GLY A 180 -8.32 15.16 -16.26
C GLY A 180 -8.85 15.82 -14.98
N ARG A 181 -8.30 16.95 -14.52
CA ARG A 181 -8.74 17.62 -13.28
C ARG A 181 -10.19 18.08 -13.34
N ALA A 182 -10.62 18.62 -14.49
CA ALA A 182 -11.97 19.12 -14.68
C ALA A 182 -13.04 18.04 -14.41
N GLU A 183 -12.76 16.78 -14.77
CA GLU A 183 -13.64 15.64 -14.51
C GLU A 183 -13.82 15.40 -13.01
N VAL A 184 -12.71 15.41 -12.27
CA VAL A 184 -12.73 15.21 -10.82
C VAL A 184 -13.52 16.35 -10.15
N TRP A 185 -13.38 17.59 -10.63
CA TRP A 185 -13.97 18.79 -9.99
C TRP A 185 -15.45 18.93 -10.31
N ARG A 186 -15.88 18.46 -11.48
CA ARG A 186 -17.30 18.48 -11.87
C ARG A 186 -18.15 17.64 -10.93
N ARG A 187 -17.60 16.53 -10.43
CA ARG A 187 -18.31 15.60 -9.55
C ARG A 187 -18.11 15.88 -8.06
N ALA A 188 -17.16 16.76 -7.71
CA ALA A 188 -16.90 17.13 -6.32
C ALA A 188 -18.02 18.01 -5.77
N LYS A 189 -18.58 17.61 -4.62
CA LYS A 189 -19.64 18.38 -3.94
C LYS A 189 -19.11 19.68 -3.33
N ASN A 190 -17.88 19.62 -2.80
CA ASN A 190 -17.15 20.76 -2.27
C ASN A 190 -15.74 20.71 -2.83
N ARG A 191 -15.31 21.79 -3.50
CA ARG A 191 -14.04 21.86 -4.22
C ARG A 191 -12.87 22.33 -3.36
N SER A 192 -13.02 22.42 -2.03
CA SER A 192 -11.86 22.58 -1.15
C SER A 192 -11.07 21.27 -1.08
N PHE A 193 -9.75 21.39 -0.99
CA PHE A 193 -8.86 20.23 -0.90
C PHE A 193 -9.21 19.36 0.32
N GLU A 194 -9.46 20.00 1.44
CA GLU A 194 -9.75 19.37 2.72
C GLU A 194 -11.09 18.60 2.67
N ALA A 195 -12.13 19.17 2.04
CA ALA A 195 -13.41 18.48 1.88
C ALA A 195 -13.29 17.27 0.96
N MET A 196 -12.61 17.40 -0.18
CA MET A 196 -12.44 16.29 -1.12
C MET A 196 -11.61 15.13 -0.53
N MET A 197 -10.58 15.43 0.27
CA MET A 197 -9.77 14.37 0.90
C MET A 197 -10.47 13.68 2.09
N ASN A 198 -11.47 14.32 2.68
CA ASN A 198 -12.31 13.73 3.73
C ASN A 198 -13.56 13.02 3.16
N ASN A 199 -13.96 13.31 1.93
CA ASN A 199 -15.02 12.58 1.24
C ASN A 199 -14.47 11.28 0.58
N PRO A 200 -15.03 10.10 0.86
CA PRO A 200 -14.55 8.84 0.28
C PRO A 200 -14.63 8.77 -1.26
N GLU A 201 -15.68 9.32 -1.87
CA GLU A 201 -15.88 9.30 -3.32
C GLU A 201 -14.90 10.24 -4.03
N ASP A 202 -14.74 11.46 -3.53
CA ASP A 202 -13.80 12.43 -4.10
C ASP A 202 -12.37 11.95 -3.97
N LYS A 203 -12.00 11.39 -2.82
CA LYS A 203 -10.70 10.74 -2.60
C LYS A 203 -10.46 9.58 -3.56
N ALA A 204 -11.46 8.74 -3.82
CA ALA A 204 -11.35 7.67 -4.82
C ALA A 204 -11.10 8.23 -6.22
N ARG A 205 -11.81 9.29 -6.60
CA ARG A 205 -11.64 9.98 -7.89
C ARG A 205 -10.25 10.60 -8.02
N ILE A 206 -9.81 11.36 -7.02
CA ILE A 206 -8.49 12.02 -7.00
C ILE A 206 -7.38 10.97 -7.10
N THR A 207 -7.44 9.93 -6.27
CA THR A 207 -6.39 8.90 -6.25
C THR A 207 -6.37 8.08 -7.53
N GLN A 208 -7.53 7.76 -8.12
CA GLN A 208 -7.57 7.10 -9.44
C GLN A 208 -6.99 8.00 -10.52
N TRP A 209 -7.37 9.28 -10.54
CA TRP A 209 -6.83 10.25 -11.49
C TRP A 209 -5.29 10.34 -11.43
N ILE A 210 -4.72 10.40 -10.23
CA ILE A 210 -3.26 10.41 -10.04
C ILE A 210 -2.60 9.14 -10.60
N LEU A 211 -3.21 7.98 -10.36
CA LEU A 211 -2.73 6.70 -10.90
C LEU A 211 -2.82 6.67 -12.43
N ASP A 212 -3.95 7.11 -13.00
CA ASP A 212 -4.18 7.14 -14.46
C ASP A 212 -3.22 8.08 -15.18
N GLN A 213 -2.83 9.18 -14.53
CA GLN A 213 -1.85 10.11 -15.07
C GLN A 213 -0.39 9.70 -14.80
N GLY A 214 -0.14 8.62 -14.05
CA GLY A 214 1.22 8.14 -13.78
C GLY A 214 2.09 9.13 -13.00
N TRP A 215 1.51 9.96 -12.13
CA TRP A 215 2.26 11.03 -11.43
C TRP A 215 3.36 10.52 -10.50
N LEU A 216 3.20 9.30 -10.01
CA LEU A 216 4.00 8.71 -8.96
C LEU A 216 4.58 7.41 -9.51
N GLU A 217 5.85 7.43 -9.90
CA GLU A 217 6.55 6.26 -10.41
C GLU A 217 6.49 5.09 -9.42
N GLN A 218 6.55 5.39 -8.12
CA GLN A 218 6.44 4.37 -7.08
C GLN A 218 5.08 3.64 -7.06
N CYS A 219 4.05 4.18 -7.72
CA CYS A 219 2.73 3.59 -7.82
C CYS A 219 2.40 3.01 -9.21
N ARG A 220 3.33 3.10 -10.19
CA ARG A 220 3.11 2.63 -11.57
C ARG A 220 2.69 1.16 -11.62
N LEU A 221 3.49 0.28 -11.00
CA LEU A 221 3.23 -1.16 -11.00
C LEU A 221 1.89 -1.51 -10.33
N ALA A 222 1.53 -0.78 -9.26
CA ALA A 222 0.26 -0.99 -8.58
C ALA A 222 -0.94 -0.66 -9.50
N GLY A 223 -0.84 0.40 -10.29
CA GLY A 223 -1.84 0.74 -11.32
C GLY A 223 -1.96 -0.33 -12.41
N GLU A 224 -0.82 -0.84 -12.91
CA GLU A 224 -0.80 -1.90 -13.93
C GLU A 224 -1.46 -3.20 -13.46
N VAL A 225 -1.17 -3.61 -12.21
CA VAL A 225 -1.78 -4.79 -11.61
C VAL A 225 -3.30 -4.64 -11.49
N GLU A 226 -3.78 -3.45 -11.11
CA GLU A 226 -5.22 -3.19 -11.01
C GLU A 226 -5.93 -3.28 -12.37
N GLU A 227 -5.31 -2.78 -13.44
CA GLU A 227 -5.84 -2.90 -14.80
C GLU A 227 -5.85 -4.35 -15.30
N LEU A 228 -4.83 -5.14 -14.97
CA LEU A 228 -4.81 -6.57 -15.27
C LEU A 228 -5.92 -7.33 -14.54
N ILE A 229 -6.16 -7.02 -13.25
CA ILE A 229 -7.25 -7.61 -12.47
C ILE A 229 -8.60 -7.26 -13.11
N LYS A 230 -8.80 -6.01 -13.54
CA LYS A 230 -10.02 -5.56 -14.22
C LYS A 230 -10.23 -6.33 -15.53
N LYS A 231 -9.21 -6.44 -16.38
CA LYS A 231 -9.26 -7.23 -17.63
C LYS A 231 -9.63 -8.69 -17.39
N ARG A 232 -9.05 -9.33 -16.35
CA ARG A 232 -9.38 -10.71 -15.97
C ARG A 232 -10.83 -10.87 -15.54
N ARG A 233 -11.37 -9.92 -14.76
CA ARG A 233 -12.78 -9.95 -14.34
C ARG A 233 -13.74 -9.84 -15.52
N VAL A 234 -13.48 -8.93 -16.45
CA VAL A 234 -14.33 -8.74 -17.65
C VAL A 234 -14.37 -9.98 -18.53
N ARG A 235 -13.24 -10.70 -18.68
CA ARG A 235 -13.21 -11.97 -19.41
C ARG A 235 -14.10 -13.01 -18.74
N ARG A 236 -13.96 -13.16 -17.42
CA ARG A 236 -14.71 -14.13 -16.61
C ARG A 236 -16.21 -13.89 -16.52
N THR A 237 -16.69 -12.69 -16.89
CA THR A 237 -18.13 -12.35 -16.95
C THR A 237 -18.72 -12.49 -18.35
N ARG A 238 -17.89 -12.78 -19.36
CA ARG A 238 -18.30 -13.00 -20.75
C ARG A 238 -18.36 -14.49 -21.12
N ASP A 239 -17.80 -15.34 -20.27
CA ASP A 239 -17.93 -16.80 -20.29
C ASP A 239 -19.07 -17.20 -19.33
#